data_AF-A0A6J1NZI6-F1
#
_entry.id   AF-A0A6J1NZI6-F1
#
_cell.length_a   1.000
_cell.length_b   1.000
_cell.length_c   1.000
_cell.angle_alpha   90.00
_cell.angle_beta   90.00
_cell.angle_gamma   90.00
#
_symmetry.space_group_name_H-M   'P 1'
#
loop_
_entity.id
_entity.type
_entity.pdbx_description
1 polymer ?
#
loop_
_entity_poly.entity_id
_entity_poly.type
_entity_poly.pdbx_seq_one_letter_code
_entity_poly.pdbx_strand_id
1 'polypeptide(L)'
;MSRRNTVLRRQARKMAWSDIKQYVGSKNVKWSISKCIELIEEKVLLMGEWDWQKLCKKVKDIEEQYAKSDHVVDLITEEFVIRVDGDSSEESLVSLENVTRLTLSHNKLSTVPAGLANLINLEILNLANNHIEELPVSLSSLPKLRILNVSLNRLYTLPRGFGAFPVLEILDLTYNNLKEETLPGNFFMMESLRALYLGDNDFEYLPPEIGNLKNLQILSMRENDLIEVPRELGQLARLRELHLQGNRLVVLPPGIGSLDLASNKAVLRLEGNFWVPHIEDQIKLGPSHVLDYLRSETYRVLYSRHMSAKPPPPPQTLDKSKKASRARS
;
A
#
# COMPACT_ATOMS: atom_id res chain seq x y z
N MET A 1 -25.01 -29.84 -21.64
CA MET A 1 -23.57 -29.57 -21.39
C MET A 1 -23.29 -28.87 -20.05
N SER A 2 -24.16 -27.97 -19.56
CA SER A 2 -23.94 -27.24 -18.29
C SER A 2 -23.85 -28.13 -17.03
N ARG A 3 -24.78 -29.09 -16.83
CA ARG A 3 -24.77 -29.94 -15.60
C ARG A 3 -23.63 -30.96 -15.53
N ARG A 4 -23.17 -31.52 -16.67
CA ARG A 4 -22.02 -32.47 -16.72
C ARG A 4 -20.71 -31.77 -16.37
N ASN A 5 -20.50 -30.53 -16.81
CA ASN A 5 -19.31 -29.74 -16.46
C ASN A 5 -19.27 -29.37 -14.97
N THR A 6 -20.42 -29.11 -14.35
CA THR A 6 -20.47 -28.85 -12.89
C THR A 6 -20.17 -30.11 -12.08
N VAL A 7 -20.62 -31.28 -12.53
CA VAL A 7 -20.36 -32.57 -11.88
C VAL A 7 -18.90 -32.99 -12.04
N LEU A 8 -18.32 -32.84 -13.23
CA LEU A 8 -16.89 -33.09 -13.48
C LEU A 8 -15.99 -32.13 -12.70
N ARG A 9 -16.34 -30.84 -12.61
CA ARG A 9 -15.63 -29.87 -11.74
C ARG A 9 -15.73 -30.24 -10.26
N ARG A 10 -16.88 -30.76 -9.81
CA ARG A 10 -17.05 -31.24 -8.43
C ARG A 10 -16.32 -32.56 -8.16
N GLN A 11 -16.24 -33.48 -9.14
CA GLN A 11 -15.47 -34.72 -9.02
C GLN A 11 -13.97 -34.46 -9.05
N ALA A 12 -13.48 -33.59 -9.94
CA ALA A 12 -12.09 -33.16 -9.98
C ALA A 12 -11.66 -32.47 -8.67
N ARG A 13 -12.51 -31.59 -8.12
CA ARG A 13 -12.25 -30.94 -6.82
C ARG A 13 -12.27 -31.91 -5.63
N LYS A 14 -13.02 -33.03 -5.72
CA LYS A 14 -13.10 -34.04 -4.65
C LYS A 14 -11.98 -35.09 -4.71
N MET A 15 -11.52 -35.51 -5.91
CA MET A 15 -10.41 -36.46 -6.06
C MET A 15 -9.04 -35.78 -5.95
N ALA A 16 -8.88 -34.56 -6.46
CA ALA A 16 -7.55 -33.93 -6.54
C ALA A 16 -6.95 -33.66 -5.16
N TRP A 17 -7.73 -33.33 -4.13
CA TRP A 17 -7.15 -32.89 -2.86
C TRP A 17 -6.55 -34.03 -2.02
N SER A 18 -7.15 -35.24 -2.05
CA SER A 18 -6.57 -36.42 -1.37
C SER A 18 -5.29 -36.88 -2.05
N ASP A 19 -5.28 -36.88 -3.38
CA ASP A 19 -4.18 -37.39 -4.19
C ASP A 19 -3.01 -36.39 -4.23
N ILE A 20 -3.30 -35.08 -4.23
CA ILE A 20 -2.31 -34.02 -4.03
C ILE A 20 -1.68 -34.12 -2.64
N LYS A 21 -2.46 -34.35 -1.57
CA LYS A 21 -1.90 -34.54 -0.22
C LYS A 21 -0.99 -35.77 -0.14
N GLN A 22 -1.34 -36.86 -0.82
CA GLN A 22 -0.59 -38.12 -0.78
C GLN A 22 0.78 -38.01 -1.50
N TYR A 23 0.92 -37.11 -2.48
CA TYR A 23 2.19 -36.88 -3.19
C TYR A 23 3.00 -35.69 -2.64
N VAL A 24 2.35 -34.64 -2.13
CA VAL A 24 3.00 -33.48 -1.47
C VAL A 24 3.64 -33.87 -0.13
N GLY A 25 3.30 -35.04 0.41
CA GLY A 25 3.93 -35.66 1.58
C GLY A 25 5.43 -36.00 1.47
N SER A 26 6.17 -35.54 0.45
CA SER A 26 7.64 -35.60 0.51
C SER A 26 8.43 -34.60 -0.34
N LYS A 27 7.81 -33.75 -1.18
CA LYS A 27 8.60 -32.80 -1.99
C LYS A 27 7.91 -31.45 -2.16
N ASN A 28 8.63 -30.42 -1.70
CA ASN A 28 8.43 -28.99 -1.94
C ASN A 28 8.10 -28.69 -3.41
N VAL A 29 6.82 -28.55 -3.73
CA VAL A 29 6.40 -27.89 -4.98
C VAL A 29 5.24 -26.96 -4.62
N LYS A 30 5.48 -25.65 -4.72
CA LYS A 30 4.50 -24.59 -4.47
C LYS A 30 3.96 -24.07 -5.81
N TRP A 31 2.72 -24.40 -6.10
CA TRP A 31 1.90 -23.61 -7.02
C TRP A 31 0.89 -22.81 -6.21
N SER A 32 0.53 -21.62 -6.68
CA SER A 32 -0.72 -20.98 -6.26
C SER A 32 -1.87 -21.91 -6.66
N ILE A 33 -2.68 -22.34 -5.68
CA ILE A 33 -3.85 -23.21 -5.88
C ILE A 33 -4.76 -22.64 -6.95
N SER A 34 -4.94 -21.31 -6.99
CA SER A 34 -5.72 -20.61 -7.99
C SER A 34 -5.14 -20.72 -9.41
N LYS A 35 -3.81 -20.65 -9.56
CA LYS A 35 -3.12 -20.71 -10.86
C LYS A 35 -3.00 -22.14 -11.40
N CYS A 36 -2.84 -23.12 -10.50
CA CYS A 36 -2.93 -24.55 -10.84
C CYS A 36 -4.34 -24.95 -11.26
N ILE A 37 -5.36 -24.47 -10.54
CA ILE A 37 -6.77 -24.69 -10.87
C ILE A 37 -7.12 -23.99 -12.19
N GLU A 38 -6.63 -22.78 -12.47
CA GLU A 38 -6.82 -22.10 -13.76
C GLU A 38 -6.22 -22.89 -14.93
N LEU A 39 -4.95 -23.33 -14.82
CA LEU A 39 -4.27 -24.12 -15.86
C LEU A 39 -4.89 -25.50 -16.07
N ILE A 40 -5.42 -26.10 -15.01
CA ILE A 40 -6.15 -27.38 -15.05
C ILE A 40 -7.55 -27.18 -15.66
N GLU A 41 -8.30 -26.15 -15.24
CA GLU A 41 -9.65 -25.85 -15.73
C GLU A 41 -9.62 -25.42 -17.22
N GLU A 42 -8.60 -24.69 -17.66
CA GLU A 42 -8.41 -24.28 -19.06
C GLU A 42 -8.08 -25.48 -19.97
N LYS A 43 -7.29 -26.46 -19.51
CA LYS A 43 -6.89 -27.63 -20.31
C LYS A 43 -7.85 -28.81 -20.26
N VAL A 44 -8.60 -29.01 -19.17
CA VAL A 44 -9.69 -30.00 -19.09
C VAL A 44 -10.78 -29.73 -20.14
N LEU A 45 -10.94 -28.47 -20.56
CA LEU A 45 -11.83 -28.05 -21.64
C LEU A 45 -11.30 -28.38 -23.05
N LEU A 46 -9.99 -28.60 -23.22
CA LEU A 46 -9.33 -28.63 -24.54
C LEU A 46 -8.90 -30.02 -25.04
N MET A 47 -8.51 -30.97 -24.18
CA MET A 47 -7.73 -32.14 -24.65
C MET A 47 -8.28 -33.54 -24.41
N GLY A 48 -9.42 -33.71 -23.73
CA GLY A 48 -10.10 -35.01 -23.63
C GLY A 48 -9.37 -36.13 -22.87
N GLU A 49 -8.05 -36.10 -22.73
CA GLU A 49 -7.25 -37.09 -21.99
C GLU A 49 -6.04 -36.43 -21.30
N TRP A 50 -5.78 -36.85 -20.07
CA TRP A 50 -4.76 -36.29 -19.17
C TRP A 50 -3.46 -37.10 -19.21
N ASP A 51 -2.30 -36.44 -19.38
CA ASP A 51 -0.96 -37.02 -19.22
C ASP A 51 -0.13 -36.18 -18.25
N TRP A 52 -0.04 -36.68 -17.01
CA TRP A 52 0.59 -36.03 -15.86
C TRP A 52 2.12 -35.91 -16.01
N GLN A 53 2.77 -36.82 -16.73
CA GLN A 53 4.23 -36.79 -16.89
C GLN A 53 4.68 -35.62 -17.77
N LYS A 54 3.88 -35.25 -18.78
CA LYS A 54 4.18 -34.09 -19.65
C LYS A 54 4.03 -32.76 -18.94
N LEU A 55 3.09 -32.66 -17.99
CA LEU A 55 2.87 -31.44 -17.21
C LEU A 55 4.05 -31.19 -16.26
N CYS A 56 4.45 -32.20 -15.50
CA CYS A 56 5.58 -32.11 -14.57
C CYS A 56 6.90 -31.75 -15.26
N LYS A 57 7.14 -32.28 -16.46
CA LYS A 57 8.34 -31.94 -17.24
C LYS A 57 8.38 -30.46 -17.62
N LYS A 58 7.24 -29.91 -18.08
CA LYS A 58 7.16 -28.53 -18.57
C LYS A 58 7.22 -27.49 -17.44
N VAL A 59 6.73 -27.84 -16.25
CA VAL A 59 6.88 -27.04 -15.02
C VAL A 59 8.35 -26.93 -14.62
N LYS A 60 9.08 -28.05 -14.69
CA LYS A 60 10.50 -28.11 -14.32
C LYS A 60 11.39 -27.32 -15.29
N ASP A 61 11.09 -27.37 -16.59
CA ASP A 61 11.79 -26.59 -17.62
C ASP A 61 11.61 -25.06 -17.43
N ILE A 62 10.45 -24.64 -16.91
CA ILE A 62 10.15 -23.23 -16.58
C ILE A 62 10.92 -22.82 -15.31
N GLU A 63 10.90 -23.65 -14.25
CA GLU A 63 11.66 -23.37 -13.01
C GLU A 63 13.17 -23.23 -13.26
N GLU A 64 13.77 -24.09 -14.09
CA GLU A 64 15.20 -24.02 -14.45
C GLU A 64 15.56 -22.80 -15.32
N GLN A 65 14.61 -22.23 -16.06
CA GLN A 65 14.80 -20.98 -16.80
C GLN A 65 14.69 -19.74 -15.90
N TYR A 66 13.78 -19.73 -14.92
CA TYR A 66 13.56 -18.60 -14.02
C TYR A 66 14.58 -18.52 -12.87
N ALA A 67 15.08 -19.65 -12.36
CA ALA A 67 16.09 -19.69 -11.30
C ALA A 67 17.44 -19.09 -11.70
N LYS A 68 17.68 -18.89 -13.01
CA LYS A 68 18.92 -18.31 -13.52
C LYS A 68 18.88 -16.78 -13.65
N SER A 69 17.74 -16.11 -13.44
CA SER A 69 17.60 -14.71 -13.85
C SER A 69 17.27 -13.67 -12.79
N ASP A 70 16.80 -13.96 -11.57
CA ASP A 70 16.65 -12.92 -10.53
C ASP A 70 16.42 -13.53 -9.13
N HIS A 71 17.18 -13.07 -8.13
CA HIS A 71 17.09 -13.52 -6.73
C HIS A 71 15.87 -12.91 -6.00
N VAL A 72 14.65 -13.31 -6.39
CA VAL A 72 13.38 -12.92 -5.75
C VAL A 72 12.89 -14.05 -4.84
N VAL A 73 12.62 -13.75 -3.57
CA VAL A 73 11.99 -14.68 -2.64
C VAL A 73 10.51 -14.28 -2.45
N ASP A 74 9.63 -14.93 -3.21
CA ASP A 74 8.17 -14.79 -3.08
C ASP A 74 7.62 -15.85 -2.10
N LEU A 75 7.30 -15.42 -0.88
CA LEU A 75 6.70 -16.27 0.16
C LEU A 75 5.19 -15.98 0.24
N ILE A 76 4.44 -16.54 -0.71
CA ILE A 76 2.98 -16.61 -0.62
C ILE A 76 2.64 -17.75 0.35
N THR A 77 1.93 -17.46 1.46
CA THR A 77 1.64 -18.43 2.53
C THR A 77 0.16 -18.42 2.93
N GLU A 78 -0.66 -19.32 2.38
CA GLU A 78 -2.06 -19.42 2.81
C GLU A 78 -2.25 -20.02 4.23
N GLU A 79 -1.21 -20.54 4.90
CA GLU A 79 -1.39 -21.15 6.23
C GLU A 79 -0.13 -21.28 7.10
N PHE A 80 0.84 -20.37 6.99
CA PHE A 80 1.91 -20.25 7.98
C PHE A 80 1.85 -18.86 8.63
N VAL A 81 1.38 -18.81 9.88
CA VAL A 81 1.87 -17.78 10.78
C VAL A 81 3.36 -18.04 10.87
N ILE A 82 4.20 -17.15 10.31
CA ILE A 82 5.60 -17.14 10.71
C ILE A 82 5.57 -16.68 12.17
N ARG A 83 5.39 -17.63 13.11
CA ARG A 83 5.67 -17.42 14.52
C ARG A 83 7.18 -17.35 14.62
N VAL A 84 7.71 -16.14 14.45
CA VAL A 84 9.02 -15.81 15.01
C VAL A 84 8.77 -15.58 16.50
N ASP A 85 8.51 -16.67 17.22
CA ASP A 85 8.50 -16.62 18.68
C ASP A 85 9.95 -16.30 19.10
N GLY A 86 10.10 -15.23 19.89
CA GLY A 86 11.37 -14.67 20.30
C GLY A 86 12.28 -15.72 20.94
N ASP A 87 13.46 -15.86 20.34
CA ASP A 87 14.73 -16.47 20.80
C ASP A 87 15.34 -17.46 19.80
N SER A 88 14.55 -18.17 18.98
CA SER A 88 15.10 -19.29 18.16
C SER A 88 15.05 -19.09 16.64
N SER A 89 14.42 -18.01 16.16
CA SER A 89 14.15 -17.78 14.73
C SER A 89 14.95 -16.62 14.13
N GLU A 90 15.67 -15.84 14.96
CA GLU A 90 16.58 -14.79 14.49
C GLU A 90 17.78 -15.37 13.74
N GLU A 91 18.30 -16.54 14.16
CA GLU A 91 19.43 -17.21 13.51
C GLU A 91 19.12 -17.65 12.05
N SER A 92 17.85 -17.94 11.73
CA SER A 92 17.47 -18.45 10.41
C SER A 92 17.40 -17.35 9.34
N LEU A 93 16.95 -16.13 9.71
CA LEU A 93 16.88 -14.98 8.79
C LEU A 93 18.26 -14.38 8.48
N VAL A 94 19.24 -14.56 9.38
CA VAL A 94 20.65 -14.14 9.17
C VAL A 94 21.26 -14.85 7.96
N SER A 95 20.81 -16.06 7.61
CA SER A 95 21.35 -16.83 6.48
C SER A 95 20.93 -16.32 5.09
N LEU A 96 19.97 -15.37 5.02
CA LEU A 96 19.36 -14.90 3.78
C LEU A 96 20.01 -13.60 3.27
N GLU A 97 21.34 -13.57 3.24
CA GLU A 97 22.12 -12.37 2.89
C GLU A 97 21.83 -11.83 1.49
N ASN A 98 21.36 -12.66 0.55
CA ASN A 98 21.13 -12.25 -0.84
C ASN A 98 19.71 -11.75 -1.15
N VAL A 99 18.83 -11.67 -0.15
CA VAL A 99 17.44 -11.27 -0.40
C VAL A 99 17.35 -9.76 -0.61
N THR A 100 16.97 -9.36 -1.82
CA THR A 100 16.73 -7.96 -2.19
C THR A 100 15.25 -7.62 -2.26
N ARG A 101 14.39 -8.62 -2.44
CA ARG A 101 12.94 -8.46 -2.54
C ARG A 101 12.24 -9.54 -1.74
N LEU A 102 11.35 -9.11 -0.84
CA LEU A 102 10.54 -10.00 -0.02
C LEU A 102 9.07 -9.59 -0.12
N THR A 103 8.27 -10.52 -0.63
CA THR A 103 6.81 -10.37 -0.70
C THR A 103 6.15 -11.37 0.23
N LEU A 104 5.43 -10.85 1.23
CA LEU A 104 4.59 -11.57 2.19
C LEU A 104 3.15 -11.01 2.16
N SER A 105 2.70 -10.48 1.03
CA SER A 105 1.36 -9.93 0.89
C SER A 105 0.27 -11.01 0.85
N HIS A 106 -0.97 -10.66 1.22
CA HIS A 106 -2.13 -11.57 1.21
C HIS A 106 -1.96 -12.77 2.15
N ASN A 107 -1.39 -12.53 3.33
CA ASN A 107 -1.20 -13.53 4.37
C ASN A 107 -2.03 -13.17 5.61
N LYS A 108 -1.81 -13.87 6.72
CA LYS A 108 -2.49 -13.63 8.00
C LYS A 108 -1.52 -13.15 9.09
N LEU A 109 -0.42 -12.48 8.71
CA LEU A 109 0.60 -12.02 9.65
C LEU A 109 0.01 -10.97 10.58
N SER A 110 0.15 -11.17 11.89
CA SER A 110 -0.25 -10.21 12.93
C SER A 110 0.91 -9.36 13.43
N THR A 111 2.14 -9.89 13.32
CA THR A 111 3.36 -9.26 13.79
C THR A 111 4.45 -9.36 12.73
N VAL A 112 5.37 -8.41 12.75
CA VAL A 112 6.59 -8.42 11.94
C VAL A 112 7.78 -8.59 12.87
N PRO A 113 8.60 -9.64 12.70
CA PRO A 113 9.73 -9.90 13.58
C PRO A 113 10.81 -8.83 13.47
N ALA A 114 11.43 -8.46 14.60
CA ALA A 114 12.55 -7.52 14.61
C ALA A 114 13.74 -8.01 13.77
N GLY A 115 13.95 -9.34 13.72
CA GLY A 115 14.97 -10.01 12.90
C GLY A 115 14.81 -9.82 11.39
N LEU A 116 13.70 -9.26 10.90
CA LEU A 116 13.56 -8.86 9.50
C LEU A 116 14.61 -7.80 9.11
N ALA A 117 15.04 -6.99 10.08
CA ALA A 117 16.09 -5.99 9.89
C ALA A 117 17.47 -6.60 9.57
N ASN A 118 17.65 -7.91 9.76
CA ASN A 118 18.89 -8.62 9.41
C ASN A 118 19.05 -8.82 7.90
N LEU A 119 17.99 -8.60 7.11
CA LEU A 119 18.03 -8.64 5.64
C LEU A 119 18.66 -7.35 5.11
N ILE A 120 19.95 -7.16 5.35
CA ILE A 120 20.70 -5.92 5.04
C ILE A 120 20.69 -5.55 3.56
N ASN A 121 20.42 -6.51 2.68
CA ASN A 121 20.34 -6.29 1.23
C ASN A 121 18.91 -6.04 0.72
N LEU A 122 17.92 -6.01 1.60
CA LEU A 122 16.51 -5.86 1.23
C LEU A 122 16.24 -4.44 0.68
N GLU A 123 15.76 -4.38 -0.55
CA GLU A 123 15.37 -3.17 -1.26
C GLU A 123 13.85 -2.98 -1.34
N ILE A 124 13.11 -4.09 -1.44
CA ILE A 124 11.65 -4.08 -1.58
C ILE A 124 11.04 -5.02 -0.55
N LEU A 125 10.17 -4.48 0.29
CA LEU A 125 9.38 -5.23 1.25
C LEU A 125 7.89 -4.99 1.02
N ASN A 126 7.17 -6.05 0.70
CA ASN A 126 5.71 -6.01 0.53
C ASN A 126 5.02 -6.90 1.56
N LEU A 127 4.34 -6.27 2.51
CA LEU A 127 3.53 -6.85 3.58
C LEU A 127 2.03 -6.55 3.41
N ALA A 128 1.61 -6.13 2.22
CA ALA A 128 0.25 -5.67 1.98
C ALA A 128 -0.80 -6.76 2.28
N ASN A 129 -1.99 -6.37 2.74
CA ASN A 129 -3.10 -7.29 2.99
C ASN A 129 -2.75 -8.40 4.00
N ASN A 130 -2.49 -7.97 5.23
CA ASN A 130 -2.22 -8.80 6.40
C ASN A 130 -3.04 -8.27 7.60
N HIS A 131 -2.76 -8.77 8.80
CA HIS A 131 -3.37 -8.33 10.05
C HIS A 131 -2.37 -7.59 10.96
N ILE A 132 -1.36 -6.93 10.39
CA ILE A 132 -0.27 -6.32 11.15
C ILE A 132 -0.80 -5.11 11.92
N GLU A 133 -0.61 -5.12 13.23
CA GLU A 133 -1.03 -4.03 14.13
C GLU A 133 0.13 -3.08 14.48
N GLU A 134 1.36 -3.60 14.48
CA GLU A 134 2.58 -2.85 14.78
C GLU A 134 3.77 -3.27 13.91
N LEU A 135 4.68 -2.33 13.67
CA LEU A 135 5.95 -2.57 12.99
C LEU A 135 7.12 -2.46 14.00
N PRO A 136 8.16 -3.30 13.89
CA PRO A 136 9.31 -3.22 14.78
C PRO A 136 10.13 -1.96 14.48
N VAL A 137 10.69 -1.35 15.53
CA VAL A 137 11.57 -0.17 15.41
C VAL A 137 12.75 -0.44 14.46
N SER A 138 13.29 -1.66 14.51
CA SER A 138 14.41 -2.10 13.67
C SER A 138 14.12 -2.09 12.17
N LEU A 139 12.86 -2.05 11.75
CA LEU A 139 12.53 -1.97 10.31
C LEU A 139 13.13 -0.70 9.67
N SER A 140 13.16 0.40 10.43
CA SER A 140 13.70 1.69 9.99
C SER A 140 15.21 1.71 9.78
N SER A 141 15.95 0.71 10.28
CA SER A 141 17.40 0.62 10.13
C SER A 141 17.85 -0.14 8.88
N LEU A 142 16.93 -0.63 8.04
CA LEU A 142 17.29 -1.34 6.81
C LEU A 142 18.03 -0.40 5.84
N PRO A 143 19.31 -0.66 5.51
CA PRO A 143 20.17 0.33 4.86
C PRO A 143 19.86 0.51 3.37
N LYS A 144 19.21 -0.47 2.74
CA LYS A 144 18.92 -0.49 1.30
C LYS A 144 17.43 -0.46 0.96
N LEU A 145 16.54 -0.38 1.96
CA LEU A 145 15.10 -0.47 1.70
C LEU A 145 14.60 0.79 0.99
N ARG A 146 14.12 0.61 -0.24
CA ARG A 146 13.61 1.67 -1.12
C ARG A 146 12.09 1.67 -1.20
N ILE A 147 11.47 0.50 -1.12
CA ILE A 147 10.02 0.35 -1.25
C ILE A 147 9.49 -0.45 -0.07
N LEU A 148 8.61 0.18 0.71
CA LEU A 148 7.87 -0.45 1.79
C LEU A 148 6.37 -0.35 1.52
N ASN A 149 5.73 -1.50 1.31
CA ASN A 149 4.29 -1.59 1.21
C ASN A 149 3.73 -2.35 2.41
N VAL A 150 2.97 -1.65 3.25
CA VAL A 150 2.25 -2.18 4.42
C VAL A 150 0.76 -1.80 4.33
N SER A 151 0.26 -1.59 3.11
CA SER A 151 -1.15 -1.28 2.86
C SER A 151 -2.08 -2.41 3.26
N LEU A 152 -3.37 -2.13 3.46
CA LEU A 152 -4.38 -3.12 3.83
C LEU A 152 -3.98 -3.91 5.08
N ASN A 153 -3.59 -3.21 6.15
CA ASN A 153 -3.25 -3.80 7.44
C ASN A 153 -4.12 -3.18 8.54
N ARG A 154 -3.73 -3.39 9.80
CA ARG A 154 -4.44 -2.90 10.99
C ARG A 154 -3.56 -1.95 11.80
N LEU A 155 -2.67 -1.19 11.15
CA LEU A 155 -1.74 -0.31 11.85
C LEU A 155 -2.50 0.85 12.51
N TYR A 156 -2.39 0.95 13.84
CA TYR A 156 -2.91 2.08 14.62
C TYR A 156 -1.81 3.07 15.02
N THR A 157 -0.54 2.67 14.89
CA THR A 157 0.61 3.51 15.22
C THR A 157 1.84 3.09 14.42
N LEU A 158 2.82 3.99 14.35
CA LEU A 158 4.14 3.70 13.79
C LEU A 158 5.20 3.79 14.91
N PRO A 159 6.23 2.93 14.89
CA PRO A 159 7.23 2.89 15.95
C PRO A 159 8.02 4.20 16.04
N ARG A 160 8.55 4.51 17.22
CA ARG A 160 9.51 5.60 17.37
C ARG A 160 10.70 5.38 16.43
N GLY A 161 11.16 6.44 15.78
CA GLY A 161 12.25 6.33 14.83
C GLY A 161 11.82 5.90 13.43
N PHE A 162 10.53 5.64 13.14
CA PHE A 162 10.08 5.19 11.82
C PHE A 162 10.57 6.06 10.65
N GLY A 163 10.75 7.37 10.85
CA GLY A 163 11.33 8.25 9.81
C GLY A 163 12.85 8.14 9.59
N ALA A 164 13.54 7.16 10.19
CA ALA A 164 15.00 7.01 10.12
C ALA A 164 15.49 6.18 8.91
N PHE A 165 14.61 5.85 7.97
CA PHE A 165 15.00 5.10 6.76
C PHE A 165 16.03 5.89 5.94
N PRO A 166 17.21 5.32 5.64
CA PRO A 166 18.26 6.04 4.91
C PRO A 166 17.89 6.35 3.45
N VAL A 167 17.20 5.42 2.77
CA VAL A 167 17.00 5.46 1.31
C VAL A 167 15.57 5.13 0.86
N LEU A 168 14.58 5.22 1.75
CA LEU A 168 13.19 4.87 1.42
C LEU A 168 12.59 5.87 0.43
N GLU A 169 12.20 5.40 -0.74
CA GLU A 169 11.65 6.21 -1.83
C GLU A 169 10.13 6.10 -1.92
N ILE A 170 9.57 4.93 -1.61
CA ILE A 170 8.13 4.65 -1.73
C ILE A 170 7.63 4.03 -0.42
N LEU A 171 6.63 4.69 0.18
CA LEU A 171 5.95 4.22 1.37
C LEU A 171 4.45 4.15 1.11
N ASP A 172 3.88 2.94 1.19
CA ASP A 172 2.45 2.72 1.10
C ASP A 172 1.88 2.23 2.43
N LEU A 173 1.09 3.08 3.07
CA LEU A 173 0.36 2.88 4.32
C LEU A 173 -1.16 2.94 4.08
N THR A 174 -1.61 2.82 2.83
CA THR A 174 -3.03 2.92 2.46
C THR A 174 -3.87 1.87 3.17
N TYR A 175 -5.10 2.21 3.58
CA TYR A 175 -6.03 1.29 4.22
C TYR A 175 -5.48 0.71 5.53
N ASN A 176 -5.22 1.61 6.47
CA ASN A 176 -4.84 1.31 7.85
C ASN A 176 -5.74 2.14 8.80
N ASN A 177 -5.32 2.31 10.05
CA ASN A 177 -6.03 3.05 11.09
C ASN A 177 -5.15 4.15 11.70
N LEU A 178 -4.30 4.76 10.88
CA LEU A 178 -3.40 5.82 11.30
C LEU A 178 -4.12 7.17 11.37
N LYS A 179 -3.67 8.00 12.31
CA LYS A 179 -4.08 9.40 12.47
C LYS A 179 -2.85 10.27 12.75
N GLU A 180 -2.97 11.59 12.69
CA GLU A 180 -1.85 12.53 12.85
C GLU A 180 -1.07 12.34 14.16
N GLU A 181 -1.75 12.06 15.27
CA GLU A 181 -1.13 11.84 16.60
C GLU A 181 -0.28 10.57 16.68
N THR A 182 -0.47 9.64 15.73
CA THR A 182 0.17 8.32 15.73
C THR A 182 1.43 8.27 14.85
N LEU A 183 1.70 9.35 14.11
CA LEU A 183 2.95 9.51 13.38
C LEU A 183 4.06 9.94 14.35
N PRO A 184 5.24 9.29 14.33
CA PRO A 184 6.36 9.71 15.16
C PRO A 184 6.89 11.06 14.68
N GLY A 185 7.45 11.86 15.59
CA GLY A 185 7.92 13.22 15.27
C GLY A 185 8.99 13.30 14.16
N ASN A 186 9.71 12.20 13.90
CA ASN A 186 10.68 12.14 12.82
C ASN A 186 10.10 11.64 11.47
N PHE A 187 8.80 11.34 11.39
CA PHE A 187 8.16 10.78 10.19
C PHE A 187 8.47 11.61 8.93
N PHE A 188 8.40 12.93 9.02
CA PHE A 188 8.67 13.82 7.89
C PHE A 188 10.16 14.15 7.69
N MET A 189 11.07 13.38 8.28
CA MET A 189 12.53 13.52 8.08
C MET A 189 13.09 12.56 7.01
N MET A 190 12.22 11.79 6.34
CA MET A 190 12.61 10.87 5.25
C MET A 190 12.97 11.64 3.97
N GLU A 191 14.20 12.14 3.88
CA GLU A 191 14.64 12.99 2.76
C GLU A 191 14.57 12.30 1.39
N SER A 192 14.72 10.98 1.34
CA SER A 192 14.69 10.20 0.09
C SER A 192 13.28 9.93 -0.45
N LEU A 193 12.23 10.24 0.32
CA LEU A 193 10.86 9.84 -0.01
C LEU A 193 10.34 10.59 -1.25
N ARG A 194 9.82 9.83 -2.20
CA ARG A 194 9.25 10.31 -3.48
C ARG A 194 7.76 10.03 -3.59
N ALA A 195 7.28 8.94 -3.01
CA ALA A 195 5.86 8.60 -3.02
C ALA A 195 5.38 8.20 -1.63
N LEU A 196 4.35 8.89 -1.16
CA LEU A 196 3.70 8.64 0.12
C LEU A 196 2.21 8.40 -0.09
N TYR A 197 1.76 7.20 0.26
CA TYR A 197 0.34 6.83 0.22
C TYR A 197 -0.18 6.61 1.64
N LEU A 198 -1.12 7.44 2.04
CA LEU A 198 -1.81 7.44 3.33
C LEU A 198 -3.33 7.39 3.13
N GLY A 199 -3.80 6.95 1.96
CA GLY A 199 -5.22 6.89 1.64
C GLY A 199 -5.98 5.96 2.59
N ASP A 200 -7.26 6.22 2.80
CA ASP A 200 -8.15 5.35 3.59
C ASP A 200 -7.63 5.10 5.02
N ASN A 201 -7.18 6.16 5.69
CA ASN A 201 -6.80 6.20 7.10
C ASN A 201 -7.78 7.09 7.89
N ASP A 202 -7.37 7.63 9.03
CA ASP A 202 -8.20 8.43 9.95
C ASP A 202 -7.59 9.82 10.22
N PHE A 203 -6.87 10.39 9.24
CA PHE A 203 -6.27 11.73 9.37
C PHE A 203 -7.34 12.83 9.31
N GLU A 204 -7.38 13.70 10.33
CA GLU A 204 -8.15 14.95 10.30
C GLU A 204 -7.28 16.15 9.91
N TYR A 205 -5.99 16.08 10.23
CA TYR A 205 -5.00 17.10 9.90
C TYR A 205 -3.74 16.47 9.30
N LEU A 206 -3.09 17.19 8.39
CA LEU A 206 -1.75 16.86 7.93
C LEU A 206 -0.75 17.82 8.61
N PRO A 207 0.25 17.32 9.36
CA PRO A 207 1.21 18.20 10.03
C PRO A 207 2.00 19.09 9.05
N PRO A 208 2.33 20.34 9.43
CA PRO A 208 3.08 21.28 8.57
C PRO A 208 4.47 20.75 8.18
N GLU A 209 5.02 19.82 8.96
CA GLU A 209 6.28 19.14 8.69
C GLU A 209 6.27 18.37 7.36
N ILE A 210 5.11 18.11 6.73
CA ILE A 210 5.05 17.60 5.36
C ILE A 210 5.93 18.41 4.39
N GLY A 211 6.08 19.72 4.65
CA GLY A 211 6.94 20.60 3.86
C GLY A 211 8.42 20.19 3.86
N ASN A 212 8.87 19.34 4.79
CA ASN A 212 10.24 18.83 4.85
C ASN A 212 10.54 17.76 3.79
N LEU A 213 9.53 17.09 3.23
CA LEU A 213 9.70 16.05 2.21
C LEU A 213 9.97 16.65 0.82
N LYS A 214 11.08 17.37 0.65
CA LYS A 214 11.40 18.15 -0.57
C LYS A 214 11.49 17.31 -1.86
N ASN A 215 11.67 16.00 -1.74
CA ASN A 215 11.75 15.06 -2.86
C ASN A 215 10.42 14.41 -3.24
N LEU A 216 9.34 14.71 -2.51
CA LEU A 216 8.03 14.09 -2.72
C LEU A 216 7.45 14.49 -4.09
N GLN A 217 7.04 13.49 -4.85
CA GLN A 217 6.43 13.58 -6.16
C GLN A 217 4.98 13.12 -6.15
N ILE A 218 4.63 12.17 -5.28
CA ILE A 218 3.29 11.63 -5.14
C ILE A 218 2.88 11.72 -3.68
N LEU A 219 1.75 12.38 -3.42
CA LEU A 219 1.08 12.38 -2.12
C LEU A 219 -0.37 11.95 -2.30
N SER A 220 -0.75 10.85 -1.64
CA SER A 220 -2.12 10.38 -1.61
C SER A 220 -2.68 10.37 -0.20
N MET A 221 -3.67 11.23 0.03
CA MET A 221 -4.45 11.33 1.27
C MET A 221 -5.94 11.08 1.02
N ARG A 222 -6.29 10.35 -0.06
CA ARG A 222 -7.69 10.07 -0.42
C ARG A 222 -8.46 9.35 0.69
N GLU A 223 -9.77 9.53 0.78
CA GLU A 223 -10.65 8.78 1.72
C GLU A 223 -10.22 8.91 3.20
N ASN A 224 -9.71 10.09 3.58
CA ASN A 224 -9.42 10.44 4.97
C ASN A 224 -10.53 11.34 5.52
N ASP A 225 -10.29 12.00 6.66
CA ASP A 225 -11.21 12.94 7.28
C ASP A 225 -10.64 14.37 7.29
N LEU A 226 -9.74 14.69 6.34
CA LEU A 226 -8.98 15.94 6.36
C LEU A 226 -9.92 17.15 6.31
N ILE A 227 -9.80 18.02 7.30
CA ILE A 227 -10.55 19.29 7.38
C ILE A 227 -9.75 20.42 6.74
N GLU A 228 -8.43 20.36 6.91
CA GLU A 228 -7.48 21.35 6.43
C GLU A 228 -6.20 20.66 5.93
N VAL A 229 -5.53 21.30 4.97
CA VAL A 229 -4.19 20.95 4.52
C VAL A 229 -3.25 22.11 4.89
N PRO A 230 -2.03 21.86 5.41
CA PRO A 230 -1.10 22.90 5.82
C PRO A 230 -0.59 23.69 4.61
N ARG A 231 -0.34 25.00 4.79
CA ARG A 231 0.24 25.87 3.75
C ARG A 231 1.60 25.39 3.26
N GLU A 232 2.33 24.66 4.11
CA GLU A 232 3.63 24.06 3.85
C GLU A 232 3.57 23.02 2.72
N LEU A 233 2.39 22.49 2.37
CA LEU A 233 2.23 21.65 1.19
C LEU A 233 2.65 22.36 -0.11
N GLY A 234 2.48 23.69 -0.18
CA GLY A 234 2.94 24.51 -1.31
C GLY A 234 4.47 24.54 -1.47
N GLN A 235 5.25 24.06 -0.49
CA GLN A 235 6.71 23.99 -0.56
C GLN A 235 7.23 22.74 -1.29
N LEU A 236 6.35 21.78 -1.61
CA LEU A 236 6.69 20.54 -2.29
C LEU A 236 6.89 20.75 -3.80
N ALA A 237 7.93 21.48 -4.19
CA ALA A 237 8.18 21.89 -5.58
C ALA A 237 8.32 20.73 -6.59
N ARG A 238 8.56 19.50 -6.11
CA ARG A 238 8.67 18.28 -6.93
C ARG A 238 7.35 17.50 -7.05
N LEU A 239 6.29 17.91 -6.35
CA LEU A 239 4.99 17.23 -6.35
C LEU A 239 4.37 17.27 -7.74
N ARG A 240 3.99 16.09 -8.24
CA ARG A 240 3.33 15.87 -9.53
C ARG A 240 1.94 15.27 -9.34
N GLU A 241 1.74 14.49 -8.30
CA GLU A 241 0.47 13.83 -8.02
C GLU A 241 -0.01 14.17 -6.62
N LEU A 242 -1.20 14.75 -6.54
CA LEU A 242 -1.86 15.13 -5.30
C LEU A 242 -3.29 14.58 -5.31
N HIS A 243 -3.53 13.60 -4.42
CA HIS A 243 -4.83 12.98 -4.25
C HIS A 243 -5.43 13.36 -2.90
N LEU A 244 -6.46 14.22 -2.92
CA LEU A 244 -7.20 14.69 -1.75
C LEU A 244 -8.69 14.33 -1.83
N GLN A 245 -9.10 13.48 -2.76
CA GLN A 245 -10.50 13.13 -2.94
C GLN A 245 -11.08 12.37 -1.73
N GLY A 246 -12.37 12.54 -1.46
CA GLY A 246 -13.04 11.85 -0.34
C GLY A 246 -12.56 12.34 1.03
N ASN A 247 -12.51 13.64 1.25
CA ASN A 247 -12.13 14.27 2.52
C ASN A 247 -13.20 15.28 2.96
N ARG A 248 -12.90 16.09 3.98
CA ARG A 248 -13.79 17.12 4.53
C ARG A 248 -13.30 18.54 4.22
N LEU A 249 -12.53 18.71 3.15
CA LEU A 249 -11.91 19.99 2.81
C LEU A 249 -12.94 20.98 2.26
N VAL A 250 -12.78 22.25 2.65
CA VAL A 250 -13.66 23.36 2.23
C VAL A 250 -12.90 24.38 1.39
N VAL A 251 -11.62 24.56 1.70
CA VAL A 251 -10.67 25.44 0.99
C VAL A 251 -9.30 24.76 0.90
N LEU A 252 -8.47 25.24 -0.02
CA LEU A 252 -7.07 24.85 -0.19
C LEU A 252 -6.12 26.03 0.11
N PRO A 253 -4.93 25.80 0.69
CA PRO A 253 -3.93 26.86 0.82
C PRO A 253 -3.55 27.47 -0.54
N PRO A 254 -3.47 28.81 -0.66
CA PRO A 254 -3.07 29.48 -1.90
C PRO A 254 -1.71 29.01 -2.44
N GLY A 255 -0.81 28.56 -1.56
CA GLY A 255 0.50 28.01 -1.92
C GLY A 255 0.44 26.76 -2.81
N ILE A 256 -0.69 26.05 -2.87
CA ILE A 256 -0.85 24.94 -3.83
C ILE A 256 -0.86 25.45 -5.28
N GLY A 257 -1.30 26.70 -5.50
CA GLY A 257 -1.31 27.34 -6.83
C GLY A 257 0.07 27.54 -7.46
N SER A 258 1.17 27.43 -6.70
CA SER A 258 2.53 27.48 -7.23
C SER A 258 3.09 26.11 -7.64
N LEU A 259 2.38 25.01 -7.37
CA LEU A 259 2.80 23.67 -7.77
C LEU A 259 2.49 23.41 -9.24
N ASP A 260 3.32 22.60 -9.91
CA ASP A 260 3.12 22.21 -11.31
C ASP A 260 2.19 21.00 -11.43
N LEU A 261 0.93 21.21 -11.02
CA LEU A 261 -0.13 20.20 -10.99
C LEU A 261 -1.10 20.26 -12.19
N ALA A 262 -0.84 21.16 -13.15
CA ALA A 262 -1.62 21.31 -14.38
C ALA A 262 -0.94 20.71 -15.62
N SER A 263 0.32 20.27 -15.51
CA SER A 263 1.01 19.60 -16.61
C SER A 263 0.36 18.26 -16.97
N ASN A 264 0.56 17.80 -18.20
CA ASN A 264 0.05 16.51 -18.69
C ASN A 264 0.61 15.27 -17.96
N LYS A 265 1.69 15.46 -17.19
CA LYS A 265 2.32 14.43 -16.35
C LYS A 265 1.90 14.54 -14.89
N ALA A 266 1.06 15.51 -14.55
CA ALA A 266 0.58 15.74 -13.20
C ALA A 266 -0.86 15.28 -13.01
N VAL A 267 -1.21 14.97 -11.77
CA VAL A 267 -2.54 14.52 -11.37
C VAL A 267 -2.98 15.29 -10.14
N LEU A 268 -4.11 15.99 -10.26
CA LEU A 268 -4.78 16.64 -9.14
C LEU A 268 -6.18 16.05 -8.98
N ARG A 269 -6.46 15.42 -7.85
CA ARG A 269 -7.78 14.86 -7.53
C ARG A 269 -8.33 15.53 -6.26
N LEU A 270 -9.44 16.25 -6.42
CA LEU A 270 -10.07 17.04 -5.35
C LEU A 270 -11.53 16.65 -5.09
N GLU A 271 -12.08 15.70 -5.85
CA GLU A 271 -13.51 15.34 -5.82
C GLU A 271 -13.98 14.80 -4.46
N GLY A 272 -15.28 14.89 -4.17
CA GLY A 272 -15.83 14.32 -2.93
C GLY A 272 -15.35 15.03 -1.66
N ASN A 273 -15.33 16.37 -1.69
CA ASN A 273 -15.04 17.27 -0.57
C ASN A 273 -16.18 18.30 -0.44
N PHE A 274 -16.14 19.15 0.58
CA PHE A 274 -17.16 20.17 0.87
C PHE A 274 -16.71 21.57 0.43
N TRP A 275 -16.20 21.64 -0.79
CA TRP A 275 -15.68 22.87 -1.38
C TRP A 275 -16.67 24.02 -1.30
N VAL A 276 -16.18 25.23 -1.02
CA VAL A 276 -17.00 26.43 -1.25
C VAL A 276 -17.38 26.54 -2.73
N PRO A 277 -18.58 27.07 -3.08
CA PRO A 277 -19.07 27.04 -4.46
C PRO A 277 -18.06 27.57 -5.50
N HIS A 278 -17.36 28.66 -5.16
CA HIS A 278 -16.39 29.26 -6.08
C HIS A 278 -15.20 28.36 -6.41
N ILE A 279 -14.65 27.59 -5.44
CA ILE A 279 -13.56 26.66 -5.74
C ILE A 279 -14.09 25.39 -6.39
N GLU A 280 -15.29 24.94 -6.01
CA GLU A 280 -15.99 23.80 -6.62
C GLU A 280 -16.21 24.02 -8.13
N ASP A 281 -16.62 25.21 -8.53
CA ASP A 281 -16.81 25.57 -9.94
C ASP A 281 -15.49 25.49 -10.72
N GLN A 282 -14.36 25.86 -10.11
CA GLN A 282 -13.05 25.73 -10.77
C GLN A 282 -12.62 24.28 -10.91
N ILE A 283 -12.96 23.42 -9.94
CA ILE A 283 -12.64 21.99 -9.98
C ILE A 283 -13.32 21.32 -11.17
N LYS A 284 -14.57 21.69 -11.47
CA LYS A 284 -15.32 21.21 -12.65
C LYS A 284 -14.65 21.60 -13.98
N LEU A 285 -13.94 22.74 -14.01
CA LEU A 285 -13.19 23.22 -15.19
C LEU A 285 -11.80 22.59 -15.32
N GLY A 286 -11.35 21.86 -14.30
CA GLY A 286 -10.10 21.09 -14.29
C GLY A 286 -8.91 21.78 -13.60
N PRO A 287 -7.78 21.07 -13.48
CA PRO A 287 -6.67 21.46 -12.62
C PRO A 287 -6.09 22.86 -12.90
N SER A 288 -5.96 23.26 -14.16
CA SER A 288 -5.40 24.58 -14.52
C SER A 288 -6.22 25.73 -13.94
N HIS A 289 -7.55 25.65 -14.05
CA HIS A 289 -8.47 26.67 -13.53
C HIS A 289 -8.40 26.75 -12.00
N VAL A 290 -8.30 25.60 -11.33
CA VAL A 290 -8.10 25.55 -9.88
C VAL A 290 -6.81 26.29 -9.51
N LEU A 291 -5.68 25.95 -10.12
CA LEU A 291 -4.39 26.57 -9.78
C LEU A 291 -4.38 28.08 -10.08
N ASP A 292 -4.96 28.51 -11.20
CA ASP A 292 -5.10 29.94 -11.53
C ASP A 292 -5.96 30.69 -10.50
N TYR A 293 -7.06 30.08 -10.06
CA TYR A 293 -7.91 30.65 -9.03
C TYR A 293 -7.19 30.72 -7.68
N LEU A 294 -6.45 29.68 -7.28
CA LEU A 294 -5.65 29.68 -6.06
C LEU A 294 -4.56 30.78 -6.05
N ARG A 295 -4.05 31.15 -7.23
CA ARG A 295 -3.09 32.27 -7.40
C ARG A 295 -3.73 33.64 -7.31
N SER A 296 -5.04 33.76 -7.50
CA SER A 296 -5.75 35.03 -7.55
C SER A 296 -5.78 35.73 -6.19
N GLU A 297 -5.76 37.06 -6.20
CA GLU A 297 -5.90 37.87 -4.99
C GLU A 297 -7.28 37.68 -4.34
N THR A 298 -8.32 37.52 -5.17
CA THR A 298 -9.68 37.22 -4.71
C THR A 298 -9.72 35.96 -3.85
N TYR A 299 -9.05 34.89 -4.28
CA TYR A 299 -9.00 33.66 -3.50
C TYR A 299 -8.19 33.81 -2.20
N ARG A 300 -7.07 34.55 -2.23
CA ARG A 300 -6.27 34.81 -1.01
C ARG A 300 -7.08 35.52 0.07
N VAL A 301 -7.91 36.50 -0.31
CA VAL A 301 -8.82 37.19 0.62
C VAL A 301 -9.87 36.22 1.16
N LEU A 302 -10.49 35.40 0.29
CA LEU A 302 -11.46 34.38 0.69
C LEU A 302 -10.84 33.39 1.69
N TYR A 303 -9.67 32.85 1.37
CA TYR A 303 -8.93 31.91 2.23
C TYR A 303 -8.60 32.54 3.59
N SER A 304 -8.05 33.76 3.60
CA SER A 304 -7.69 34.46 4.84
C SER A 304 -8.90 34.73 5.74
N ARG A 305 -10.04 35.08 5.14
CA ARG A 305 -11.31 35.23 5.86
C ARG A 305 -11.81 33.91 6.42
N HIS A 306 -11.73 32.82 5.66
CA HIS A 306 -12.12 31.49 6.10
C HIS A 306 -11.29 31.03 7.31
N MET A 307 -9.96 31.15 7.22
CA MET A 307 -9.03 30.80 8.30
C MET A 307 -9.26 31.62 9.58
N SER A 308 -9.67 32.88 9.43
CA SER A 308 -9.98 33.77 10.55
C SER A 308 -11.34 33.45 11.19
N ALA A 309 -12.33 33.05 10.37
CA ALA A 309 -13.68 32.73 10.83
C ALA A 309 -13.79 31.39 11.58
N LYS A 310 -12.87 30.45 11.32
CA LYS A 310 -12.84 29.10 11.92
C LYS A 310 -14.23 28.43 11.96
N PRO A 311 -14.89 28.26 10.79
CA PRO A 311 -16.19 27.61 10.77
C PRO A 311 -16.09 26.17 11.29
N PRO A 312 -17.19 25.61 11.84
CA PRO A 312 -17.19 24.21 12.27
C PRO A 312 -16.87 23.29 11.08
N PRO A 313 -16.12 22.21 11.29
CA PRO A 313 -15.76 21.30 10.22
C PRO A 313 -17.00 20.61 9.63
N PRO A 314 -16.99 20.28 8.33
CA PRO A 314 -18.02 19.44 7.74
C PRO A 314 -18.14 18.08 8.46
N PRO A 315 -19.32 17.44 8.45
CA PRO A 315 -19.52 16.15 9.10
C PRO A 315 -18.66 15.06 8.45
N GLN A 316 -18.30 14.03 9.23
CA GLN A 316 -17.62 12.83 8.73
C GLN A 316 -18.41 12.17 7.60
N THR A 317 -17.74 11.86 6.50
CA THR A 317 -18.36 11.39 5.24
C THR A 317 -18.54 9.87 5.22
N LEU A 318 -17.65 9.13 5.88
CA LEU A 318 -17.60 7.68 5.84
C LEU A 318 -17.76 7.09 7.24
N ASP A 319 -18.65 6.10 7.37
CA ASP A 319 -18.72 5.25 8.55
C ASP A 319 -17.53 4.27 8.53
N LYS A 320 -16.40 4.72 9.08
CA LYS A 320 -15.17 3.94 9.16
C LYS A 320 -15.24 2.82 10.20
N SER A 321 -16.33 2.70 10.98
CA SER A 321 -16.49 1.62 11.97
C SER A 321 -16.53 0.22 11.32
N LYS A 322 -16.95 0.15 10.06
CA LYS A 322 -17.06 -1.11 9.29
C LYS A 322 -15.83 -1.44 8.45
N LYS A 323 -14.74 -0.68 8.56
CA LYS A 323 -13.49 -0.97 7.86
C LYS A 323 -13.01 -2.37 8.20
N ALA A 324 -12.59 -3.13 7.19
CA ALA A 324 -12.02 -4.47 7.39
C ALA A 324 -10.78 -4.45 8.30
N SER A 325 -10.03 -3.34 8.32
CA SER A 325 -8.89 -3.13 9.23
C SER A 325 -9.29 -3.05 10.71
N ARG A 326 -10.54 -2.64 11.01
CA ARG A 326 -11.09 -2.58 12.38
C ARG A 326 -11.89 -3.81 12.80
N ALA A 327 -12.17 -4.72 11.87
CA ALA A 327 -12.87 -5.95 12.19
C ALA A 327 -12.00 -6.81 13.12
N ARG A 328 -12.48 -7.06 14.35
CA ARG A 328 -11.84 -8.01 15.26
C ARG A 328 -11.95 -9.41 14.62
N SER A 329 -10.81 -10.05 14.41
CA SER A 329 -10.69 -11.44 13.95
C SER A 329 -11.14 -12.43 15.01
#